data_AF-A0A2M8T847-F1
#
_entry.id   AF-A0A2M8T847-F1
#
_cell.length_a   1.000
_cell.length_b   1.000
_cell.length_c   1.000
_cell.angle_alpha   90.00
_cell.angle_beta   90.00
_cell.angle_gamma   90.00
#
_symmetry.space_group_name_H-M   'P 1'
#
loop_
_entity.id
_entity.type
_entity.pdbx_description
1 polymer ?
#
loop_
_entity_poly.entity_id
_entity_poly.type
_entity_poly.pdbx_seq_one_letter_code
_entity_poly.pdbx_strand_id
1 'polypeptide(L)'
;MRKHKNFNKLIMAFVALNISMFMFTGCANNNTSMNPQNQVKKTFDKSQVKKDYDNTLSTLVNDKTITKDQSNKIVTSLMGTVTSVGKQSKSKQISALDKLVNSNIITKEQEDKIINALKLR
;
A
#
# COMPACT_ATOMS: atom_id res chain seq x y z
N MET A 1 28.50 -12.27 -15.11
CA MET A 1 27.07 -12.60 -15.35
C MET A 1 26.72 -13.88 -14.59
N ARG A 2 25.97 -13.79 -13.49
CA ARG A 2 25.50 -14.97 -12.75
C ARG A 2 23.98 -15.09 -12.91
N LYS A 3 23.58 -16.14 -13.63
CA LYS A 3 22.20 -16.60 -13.81
C LYS A 3 21.79 -17.45 -12.60
N HIS A 4 20.59 -17.25 -12.08
CA HIS A 4 19.82 -18.26 -11.34
C HIS A 4 18.35 -17.99 -11.65
N LYS A 5 17.74 -18.73 -12.59
CA LYS A 5 17.14 -20.08 -12.48
C LYS A 5 15.85 -20.09 -11.64
N ASN A 6 14.75 -19.93 -12.37
CA ASN A 6 13.45 -20.63 -12.29
C ASN A 6 13.07 -21.31 -10.95
N PHE A 7 12.00 -20.79 -10.32
CA PHE A 7 11.10 -21.54 -9.45
C PHE A 7 9.67 -21.28 -9.95
N ASN A 8 9.18 -22.06 -10.92
CA ASN A 8 8.37 -23.27 -10.75
C ASN A 8 7.13 -23.11 -9.87
N LYS A 9 5.98 -22.99 -10.56
CA LYS A 9 4.68 -23.62 -10.30
C LYS A 9 4.41 -24.02 -8.83
N LEU A 10 3.56 -23.24 -8.17
CA LEU A 10 2.70 -23.77 -7.10
C LEU A 10 1.27 -23.26 -7.27
N ILE A 11 0.42 -24.20 -7.64
CA ILE A 11 -1.03 -24.18 -7.66
C ILE A 11 -1.55 -23.98 -6.23
N MET A 12 -2.54 -23.11 -5.99
CA MET A 12 -3.81 -23.51 -5.35
C MET A 12 -4.80 -22.34 -5.32
N ALA A 13 -5.94 -22.54 -5.97
CA ALA A 13 -7.10 -21.68 -5.90
C ALA A 13 -7.78 -21.78 -4.52
N PHE A 14 -8.18 -20.64 -3.95
CA PHE A 14 -9.27 -20.58 -2.98
C PHE A 14 -10.20 -19.43 -3.35
N VAL A 15 -11.36 -19.81 -3.85
CA VAL A 15 -12.52 -18.97 -4.13
C VAL A 15 -13.25 -18.70 -2.82
N ALA A 16 -13.50 -17.43 -2.51
CA ALA A 16 -14.54 -17.02 -1.57
C ALA A 16 -15.21 -15.74 -2.09
N LEU A 17 -16.24 -15.92 -2.89
CA LEU A 17 -17.20 -14.89 -3.29
C LEU A 17 -17.99 -14.45 -2.05
N ASN A 18 -17.79 -13.20 -1.60
CA ASN A 18 -18.72 -12.54 -0.69
C ASN A 18 -19.46 -11.45 -1.45
N ILE A 19 -20.65 -11.80 -1.91
CA ILE A 19 -21.68 -10.89 -2.42
C ILE A 19 -22.32 -10.24 -1.20
N SER A 20 -22.26 -8.92 -1.08
CA SER A 20 -23.13 -8.16 -0.19
C SER A 20 -23.69 -6.98 -0.97
N MET A 21 -24.91 -7.18 -1.42
CA MET A 21 -25.75 -6.20 -2.09
C MET A 21 -26.33 -5.29 -1.01
N PHE A 22 -25.84 -4.06 -0.90
CA PHE A 22 -26.52 -3.00 -0.16
C PHE A 22 -27.06 -1.99 -1.17
N MET A 23 -28.34 -2.14 -1.50
CA MET A 23 -29.15 -1.06 -2.08
C MET A 23 -29.67 -0.22 -0.91
N PHE A 24 -29.20 1.02 -0.78
CA PHE A 24 -29.89 2.02 0.05
C PHE A 24 -30.16 3.25 -0.83
N THR A 25 -31.35 3.26 -1.42
CA THR A 25 -31.97 4.44 -2.04
C THR A 25 -32.56 5.31 -0.93
N GLY A 26 -31.94 6.46 -0.69
CA GLY A 26 -32.50 7.51 0.17
C GLY A 26 -32.41 8.85 -0.55
N CYS A 27 -33.47 9.20 -1.28
CA CYS A 27 -33.69 10.56 -1.74
C CYS A 27 -34.25 11.37 -0.57
N ALA A 28 -33.46 12.28 -0.01
CA ALA A 28 -33.94 13.36 0.86
C ALA A 28 -33.59 14.69 0.19
N ASN A 29 -34.60 15.28 -0.43
CA ASN A 29 -34.56 16.61 -1.02
C ASN A 29 -35.07 17.62 0.01
N ASN A 30 -34.34 18.71 0.24
CA ASN A 30 -34.87 20.08 0.27
C ASN A 30 -33.77 21.11 0.64
N ASN A 31 -33.33 21.81 -0.40
CA ASN A 31 -33.05 23.25 -0.50
C ASN A 31 -32.35 23.98 0.66
N THR A 32 -31.07 24.28 0.47
CA THR A 32 -30.56 25.62 0.75
C THR A 32 -29.57 26.04 -0.34
N SER A 33 -29.73 27.29 -0.75
CA SER A 33 -29.30 27.94 -1.99
C SER A 33 -27.90 28.56 -1.91
N MET A 34 -27.20 28.56 -3.06
CA MET A 34 -26.07 29.43 -3.49
C MET A 34 -24.74 29.28 -2.70
N ASN A 35 -23.55 29.11 -3.29
CA ASN A 35 -22.99 29.59 -4.56
C ASN A 35 -21.74 28.70 -4.95
N PRO A 36 -21.28 28.68 -6.21
CA PRO A 36 -20.46 27.62 -6.80
C PRO A 36 -18.93 27.88 -6.75
N GLN A 37 -18.20 26.90 -7.30
CA GLN A 37 -16.75 26.77 -7.52
C GLN A 37 -15.95 26.10 -6.37
N ASN A 38 -15.66 24.80 -6.47
CA ASN A 38 -14.42 24.29 -7.10
C ASN A 38 -13.22 25.14 -6.68
N GLN A 39 -12.32 24.72 -5.78
CA GLN A 39 -11.78 23.38 -5.57
C GLN A 39 -11.33 23.29 -4.12
N VAL A 40 -11.71 22.22 -3.41
CA VAL A 40 -10.85 21.74 -2.34
C VAL A 40 -9.59 21.30 -3.06
N LYS A 41 -8.57 22.17 -3.08
CA LYS A 41 -7.21 21.75 -3.35
C LYS A 41 -6.97 20.66 -2.32
N LYS A 42 -7.14 19.40 -2.70
CA LYS A 42 -6.87 18.23 -1.84
C LYS A 42 -5.37 18.28 -1.61
N THR A 43 -4.95 19.07 -0.62
CA THR A 43 -3.57 19.16 -0.21
C THR A 43 -3.22 17.74 0.19
N PHE A 44 -2.37 17.11 -0.61
CA PHE A 44 -2.00 15.74 -0.37
C PHE A 44 -1.23 15.68 0.95
N ASP A 45 -1.83 15.05 1.95
CA ASP A 45 -1.23 14.94 3.26
C ASP A 45 -0.26 13.75 3.29
N LYS A 46 1.02 14.07 3.11
CA LYS A 46 2.12 13.11 3.20
C LYS A 46 2.17 12.43 4.59
N SER A 47 1.72 13.11 5.65
CA SER A 47 1.69 12.55 7.00
C SER A 47 0.61 11.47 7.13
N GLN A 48 -0.55 11.65 6.49
CA GLN A 48 -1.60 10.65 6.47
C GLN A 48 -1.14 9.37 5.74
N VAL A 49 -0.47 9.52 4.59
CA VAL A 49 0.09 8.35 3.88
C VAL A 49 1.14 7.62 4.71
N LYS A 50 1.99 8.36 5.42
CA LYS A 50 2.97 7.74 6.33
C LYS A 50 2.26 6.93 7.42
N LYS A 51 1.20 7.49 8.02
CA LYS A 51 0.39 6.82 9.03
C LYS A 51 -0.25 5.54 8.50
N ASP A 52 -0.76 5.55 7.27
CA ASP A 52 -1.37 4.37 6.63
C ASP A 52 -0.33 3.25 6.45
N TYR A 53 0.91 3.59 6.07
CA TYR A 53 2.02 2.64 6.03
C TYR A 53 2.40 2.12 7.41
N ASP A 54 2.60 3.01 8.39
CA ASP A 54 2.96 2.64 9.76
C ASP A 54 1.91 1.68 10.35
N ASN A 55 0.63 1.98 10.17
CA ASN A 55 -0.48 1.13 10.63
C ASN A 55 -0.43 -0.25 9.99
N THR A 56 -0.27 -0.32 8.67
CA THR A 56 -0.23 -1.61 7.96
C THR A 56 0.98 -2.43 8.36
N LEU A 57 2.16 -1.80 8.43
CA LEU A 57 3.40 -2.48 8.79
C LEU A 57 3.46 -2.88 10.26
N SER A 58 2.75 -2.19 11.15
CA SER A 58 2.66 -2.57 12.57
C SER A 58 2.09 -3.98 12.74
N THR A 59 1.16 -4.40 11.88
CA THR A 59 0.62 -5.77 11.89
C THR A 59 1.73 -6.77 11.54
N LEU A 60 2.54 -6.49 10.53
CA LEU A 60 3.66 -7.35 10.15
C LEU A 60 4.78 -7.38 11.21
N VAL A 61 4.94 -6.30 11.99
CA VAL A 61 5.84 -6.28 13.15
C VAL A 61 5.32 -7.16 14.27
N ASN A 62 4.02 -7.07 14.59
CA ASN A 62 3.38 -7.88 15.62
C ASN A 62 3.43 -9.37 15.26
N ASP A 63 3.24 -9.71 13.99
CA ASP A 63 3.37 -11.06 13.45
C ASP A 63 4.82 -11.56 13.38
N LYS A 64 5.79 -10.73 13.81
CA LYS A 64 7.24 -10.98 13.72
C LYS A 64 7.72 -11.26 12.30
N THR A 65 6.93 -10.86 11.30
CA THR A 65 7.30 -10.96 9.89
C THR A 65 8.44 -10.01 9.57
N ILE A 66 8.43 -8.81 10.13
CA ILE A 66 9.53 -7.82 10.04
C ILE A 66 9.85 -7.27 11.43
N THR A 67 11.04 -6.71 11.61
CA THR A 67 11.40 -5.98 12.83
C THR A 67 10.91 -4.53 12.78
N LYS A 68 10.85 -3.87 13.94
CA LYS A 68 10.53 -2.43 14.02
C LYS A 68 11.52 -1.58 13.20
N ASP A 69 12.80 -1.93 13.22
CA ASP A 69 13.84 -1.22 12.45
C ASP A 69 13.67 -1.41 10.95
N GLN A 70 13.30 -2.62 10.52
CA GLN A 70 12.94 -2.89 9.12
C GLN A 70 11.72 -2.05 8.71
N SER A 71 10.66 -2.01 9.54
CA SER A 71 9.48 -1.17 9.30
C SER A 71 9.85 0.30 9.09
N ASN A 72 10.68 0.87 9.96
CA ASN A 72 11.12 2.27 9.83
C ASN A 72 11.85 2.54 8.51
N LYS A 73 12.72 1.62 8.08
CA LYS A 73 13.44 1.72 6.80
C LYS A 73 12.49 1.58 5.60
N ILE A 74 11.51 0.67 5.68
CA ILE A 74 10.47 0.49 4.65
C ILE A 74 9.66 1.76 4.49
N VAL A 75 9.14 2.32 5.58
CA VAL A 75 8.36 3.57 5.57
C VAL A 75 9.17 4.69 4.94
N THR A 76 10.43 4.86 5.37
CA THR A 76 11.32 5.88 4.80
C THR A 76 11.50 5.70 3.29
N SER A 77 11.74 4.46 2.83
CA SER A 77 11.91 4.14 1.41
C SER A 77 10.63 4.43 0.60
N LEU A 78 9.47 3.98 1.09
CA LEU A 78 8.18 4.17 0.42
C LEU A 78 7.77 5.64 0.38
N MET A 79 7.98 6.39 1.47
CA MET A 79 7.70 7.83 1.53
C MET A 79 8.58 8.67 0.60
N GLY A 80 9.73 8.13 0.17
CA GLY A 80 10.57 8.70 -0.88
C GLY A 80 9.94 8.60 -2.28
N THR A 81 9.00 7.67 -2.49
CA THR A 81 8.29 7.49 -3.78
C THR A 81 7.02 8.33 -3.89
N VAL A 82 6.56 8.89 -2.77
CA VAL A 82 5.35 9.69 -2.68
C VAL A 82 5.59 11.09 -3.25
N THR A 83 4.80 11.47 -4.24
CA THR A 83 4.87 12.79 -4.90
C THR A 83 3.96 13.83 -4.23
N SER A 84 4.18 15.12 -4.51
CA SER A 84 3.38 16.25 -3.96
C SER A 84 1.90 16.22 -4.34
N VAL A 85 1.52 15.43 -5.34
CA VAL A 85 0.12 15.24 -5.78
C VAL A 85 -0.48 13.95 -5.23
N GLY A 86 0.22 13.23 -4.36
CA GLY A 86 -0.26 11.98 -3.78
C GLY A 86 -0.31 10.79 -4.71
N LYS A 87 0.22 10.93 -5.92
CA LYS A 87 0.35 9.80 -6.82
C LYS A 87 1.49 8.92 -6.32
N GLN A 88 1.11 7.72 -5.90
CA GLN A 88 2.02 6.62 -5.62
C GLN A 88 2.02 5.71 -6.83
N SER A 89 3.20 5.54 -7.43
CA SER A 89 3.38 4.53 -8.45
C SER A 89 3.72 3.22 -7.77
N LYS A 90 2.81 2.24 -7.87
CA LYS A 90 3.01 0.88 -7.35
C LYS A 90 4.35 0.29 -7.80
N SER A 91 4.73 0.50 -9.07
CA SER A 91 6.02 0.03 -9.60
C SER A 91 7.20 0.71 -8.92
N LYS A 92 7.15 2.03 -8.67
CA LYS A 92 8.21 2.73 -7.93
C LYS A 92 8.31 2.25 -6.47
N GLN A 93 7.18 1.96 -5.83
CA GLN A 93 7.15 1.42 -4.47
C GLN A 93 7.77 0.01 -4.42
N ILE A 94 7.41 -0.86 -5.37
CA ILE A 94 8.02 -2.20 -5.49
C ILE A 94 9.53 -2.07 -5.73
N SER A 95 9.96 -1.22 -6.66
CA SER A 95 11.41 -0.99 -6.88
C SER A 95 12.12 -0.43 -5.63
N ALA A 96 11.42 0.32 -4.79
CA ALA A 96 11.97 0.81 -3.52
C ALA A 96 12.10 -0.31 -2.48
N LEU A 97 11.22 -1.33 -2.50
CA LEU A 97 11.33 -2.53 -1.68
C LEU A 97 12.41 -3.49 -2.20
N ASP A 98 12.52 -3.70 -3.52
CA ASP A 98 13.58 -4.50 -4.14
C ASP A 98 14.97 -3.97 -3.75
N LYS A 99 15.15 -2.65 -3.64
CA LYS A 99 16.40 -2.04 -3.13
C LYS A 99 16.72 -2.43 -1.69
N LEU A 100 15.69 -2.54 -0.84
CA LEU A 100 15.86 -2.99 0.54
C LEU A 100 16.21 -4.48 0.61
N VAL A 101 15.67 -5.29 -0.29
CA VAL A 101 16.09 -6.70 -0.46
C VAL A 101 17.54 -6.80 -0.89
N ASN A 102 17.94 -6.06 -1.92
CA ASN A 102 19.33 -6.05 -2.40
C ASN A 102 20.32 -5.54 -1.35
N SER A 103 19.86 -4.71 -0.41
CA SER A 103 20.67 -4.20 0.71
C SER A 103 20.66 -5.14 1.92
N ASN A 104 20.05 -6.33 1.81
CA ASN A 104 19.83 -7.28 2.91
C ASN A 104 19.11 -6.68 4.12
N ILE A 105 18.33 -5.62 3.92
CA ILE A 105 17.52 -5.01 5.00
C ILE A 105 16.28 -5.85 5.25
N ILE A 106 15.68 -6.41 4.20
CA ILE A 106 14.55 -7.35 4.26
C ILE A 106 14.81 -8.54 3.34
N THR A 107 14.12 -9.66 3.53
CA THR A 107 14.15 -10.81 2.61
C THR A 107 13.11 -10.65 1.49
N LYS A 108 13.23 -11.44 0.42
CA LYS A 108 12.23 -11.44 -0.67
C LYS A 108 10.85 -11.87 -0.17
N GLU A 109 10.79 -12.83 0.76
CA GLU A 109 9.54 -13.26 1.39
C GLU A 109 8.89 -12.12 2.21
N GLN A 110 9.69 -11.37 2.97
CA GLN A 110 9.21 -10.19 3.69
C GLN A 110 8.68 -9.12 2.73
N GLU A 111 9.40 -8.86 1.63
CA GLU A 111 8.94 -7.96 0.57
C GLU A 111 7.59 -8.39 0.00
N ASP A 112 7.41 -9.66 -0.36
CA ASP A 112 6.14 -10.16 -0.91
C ASP A 112 4.98 -9.95 0.07
N LYS A 113 5.20 -10.20 1.38
CA LYS A 113 4.19 -9.93 2.42
C LYS A 113 3.86 -8.44 2.53
N ILE A 114 4.86 -7.56 2.42
CA ILE A 114 4.67 -6.09 2.41
C ILE A 114 3.88 -5.66 1.18
N ILE A 115 4.22 -6.16 -0.01
CA ILE A 115 3.53 -5.89 -1.27
C ILE A 115 2.06 -6.27 -1.17
N ASN A 116 1.76 -7.44 -0.60
CA ASN A 116 0.41 -7.91 -0.39
C ASN A 116 -0.34 -7.06 0.63
N ALA A 117 0.27 -6.77 1.79
CA ALA A 117 -0.34 -5.97 2.85
C ALA A 117 -0.66 -4.54 2.39
N LEU A 118 0.24 -3.92 1.62
CA LEU A 118 0.07 -2.58 1.07
C LEU A 118 -0.68 -2.54 -0.26
N LYS A 119 -1.17 -3.69 -0.75
CA LYS A 119 -1.95 -3.82 -2.00
C LYS A 119 -1.23 -3.19 -3.22
N LEU A 120 0.08 -3.44 -3.33
CA LEU A 120 0.93 -2.92 -4.42
C LEU A 120 0.90 -3.80 -5.69
N ARG A 121 0.23 -4.95 -5.64
CA ARG A 121 -0.10 -5.78 -6.79
C ARG A 121 -1.38 -5.31 -7.49
#